data_AF-A0A4D6FET4-F1
#
_entry.id   AF-A0A4D6FET4-F1
#
_cell.length_a   1.000
_cell.length_b   1.000
_cell.length_c   1.000
_cell.angle_alpha   90.00
_cell.angle_beta   90.00
_cell.angle_gamma   90.00
#
_symmetry.space_group_name_H-M   'P 1'
#
loop_
_entity.id
_entity.type
_entity.pdbx_description
1 polymer ?
#
loop_
_entity_poly.entity_id
_entity_poly.type
_entity_poly.pdbx_seq_one_letter_code
_entity_poly.pdbx_strand_id
1 'polypeptide(L)'
;MNKKKNIMIIIKKLIKIFSRQNFNILLKNGYIDNKCFSTAPSKFGVINNIDPYYISGLTQADGSFSCGTIVTSNGKNISFKPKFEIVVDFDSKQVLEKIQLFFGCGTITDRLNDHTSHFIVHNKEELRSIIVPHFKKYPVFFNKLHAFNLLIKILELLAANFKDRDNISILRMAVSMNAASRRTEEQIQELAKILGYNKKINKIPDTISNESSSTLTNSSTSKDIAKEGMTPGFLAGLIDGDGSFNITFQKNGNIKPVLSICIGSNALPFRESCKNYLGDSGALYKSKSIFILKISKFNDIFNYVIPFMDSNPIHTEKKVHYDIWKEVCFIIKNELSSLAGQSGTGNKLSKTSLLKIVDLAYNMNKSGKRRKLTKVEYINLINKIY
;
A
#
# COMPACT_ATOMS: atom_id res chain seq x y z
N MET A 1 -15.93 -31.35 -26.95
CA MET A 1 -15.08 -30.29 -26.35
C MET A 1 -15.18 -28.91 -27.03
N ASN A 2 -15.72 -28.76 -28.25
CA ASN A 2 -15.77 -27.47 -28.97
C ASN A 2 -17.00 -26.57 -28.74
N LYS A 3 -18.14 -27.08 -28.19
CA LYS A 3 -19.34 -26.24 -27.94
C LYS A 3 -19.19 -25.26 -26.77
N LYS A 4 -18.55 -25.66 -25.66
CA LYS A 4 -18.33 -24.78 -24.48
C LYS A 4 -17.38 -23.60 -24.79
N LYS A 5 -16.35 -23.82 -25.62
CA LYS A 5 -15.41 -22.77 -26.04
C LYS A 5 -16.09 -21.73 -26.94
N ASN A 6 -16.95 -22.17 -27.85
CA ASN A 6 -17.73 -21.26 -28.72
C ASN A 6 -18.76 -20.44 -27.94
N ILE A 7 -19.44 -21.04 -26.95
CA ILE A 7 -20.38 -20.30 -26.08
C ILE A 7 -19.66 -19.22 -25.26
N MET A 8 -18.47 -19.51 -24.70
CA MET A 8 -17.68 -18.50 -23.99
C MET A 8 -17.18 -17.36 -24.88
N ILE A 9 -16.87 -17.63 -26.15
CA ILE A 9 -16.47 -16.60 -27.13
C ILE A 9 -17.67 -15.74 -27.52
N ILE A 10 -18.85 -16.34 -27.69
CA ILE A 10 -20.11 -15.64 -27.97
C ILE A 10 -20.51 -14.76 -26.78
N ILE A 11 -20.41 -15.26 -25.54
CA ILE A 11 -20.68 -14.49 -24.32
C ILE A 11 -19.70 -13.31 -24.19
N LYS A 12 -18.39 -13.53 -24.45
CA LYS A 12 -17.40 -12.44 -24.45
C LYS A 12 -17.66 -11.39 -25.55
N LYS A 13 -18.15 -11.82 -26.72
CA LYS A 13 -18.60 -10.90 -27.79
C LYS A 13 -19.87 -10.14 -27.40
N LEU A 14 -20.85 -10.81 -26.78
CA LEU A 14 -22.08 -10.19 -26.33
C LEU A 14 -21.82 -9.16 -25.22
N ILE A 15 -20.99 -9.47 -24.22
CA ILE A 15 -20.58 -8.51 -23.16
C ILE A 15 -19.89 -7.27 -23.76
N LYS A 16 -19.13 -7.45 -24.85
CA LYS A 16 -18.49 -6.35 -25.58
C LYS A 16 -19.48 -5.52 -26.42
N ILE A 17 -20.56 -6.14 -26.90
CA ILE A 17 -21.66 -5.49 -27.64
C ILE A 17 -22.60 -4.74 -26.68
N PHE A 18 -22.73 -5.18 -25.42
CA PHE A 18 -23.45 -4.50 -24.33
C PHE A 18 -22.71 -3.24 -23.81
N SER A 19 -22.09 -2.47 -24.71
CA SER A 19 -21.43 -1.20 -24.40
C SER A 19 -22.42 -0.03 -24.45
N ARG A 20 -22.36 0.84 -23.43
CA ARG A 20 -22.80 2.25 -23.30
C ARG A 20 -24.16 2.74 -23.85
N GLN A 21 -24.63 2.33 -25.02
CA GLN A 21 -25.86 2.86 -25.63
C GLN A 21 -27.12 2.51 -24.83
N ASN A 22 -27.25 1.28 -24.34
CA ASN A 22 -28.40 0.88 -23.50
C ASN A 22 -28.36 1.52 -22.10
N PHE A 23 -27.17 1.86 -21.59
CA PHE A 23 -27.01 2.51 -20.28
C PHE A 23 -27.55 3.95 -20.29
N ASN A 24 -27.29 4.70 -21.37
CA ASN A 24 -27.85 6.03 -21.55
C ASN A 24 -29.37 6.01 -21.79
N ILE A 25 -29.90 4.96 -22.43
CA ILE A 25 -31.35 4.79 -22.64
C ILE A 25 -32.08 4.54 -21.30
N LEU A 26 -31.49 3.75 -20.40
CA LEU A 26 -32.06 3.48 -19.08
C LEU A 26 -32.06 4.70 -18.14
N LEU A 27 -31.01 5.54 -18.21
CA LEU A 27 -30.98 6.83 -17.50
C LEU A 27 -32.02 7.82 -18.05
N LYS A 28 -32.19 7.90 -19.37
CA LYS A 28 -33.11 8.84 -20.03
C LYS A 28 -34.58 8.49 -19.80
N ASN A 29 -34.88 7.21 -19.58
CA ASN A 29 -36.22 6.70 -19.33
C ASN A 29 -36.56 6.57 -17.84
N GLY A 30 -35.73 7.09 -16.92
CA GLY A 30 -36.04 7.18 -15.49
C GLY A 30 -36.02 5.85 -14.72
N TYR A 31 -35.49 4.77 -15.30
CA TYR A 31 -35.41 3.46 -14.64
C TYR A 31 -34.25 3.35 -13.64
N ILE A 32 -33.31 4.31 -13.63
CA ILE A 32 -32.17 4.37 -12.71
C ILE A 32 -31.98 5.82 -12.26
N ASP A 33 -31.97 6.06 -10.95
CA ASP A 33 -31.75 7.39 -10.35
C ASP A 33 -30.26 7.60 -9.98
N ASN A 34 -29.73 8.78 -10.28
CA ASN A 34 -28.29 9.11 -10.17
C ASN A 34 -27.80 9.34 -8.72
N LYS A 35 -28.66 9.21 -7.71
CA LYS A 35 -28.30 9.45 -6.30
C LYS A 35 -27.78 8.23 -5.53
N CYS A 36 -27.76 7.03 -6.11
CA CYS A 36 -27.24 5.82 -5.45
C CYS A 36 -26.17 5.11 -6.29
N PHE A 37 -24.94 5.61 -6.26
CA PHE A 37 -23.73 4.79 -6.50
C PHE A 37 -22.95 4.54 -5.20
N SER A 38 -23.69 4.41 -4.09
CA SER A 38 -23.27 3.57 -2.97
C SER A 38 -24.03 2.26 -3.10
N THR A 39 -23.29 1.15 -3.20
CA THR A 39 -23.79 -0.24 -3.23
C THR A 39 -24.63 -0.63 -4.46
N ALA A 40 -23.99 -1.17 -5.50
CA ALA A 40 -24.65 -2.08 -6.44
C ALA A 40 -24.15 -3.51 -6.16
N PRO A 41 -25.00 -4.49 -5.82
CA PRO A 41 -24.58 -5.87 -5.62
C PRO A 41 -24.43 -6.57 -6.97
N SER A 42 -23.31 -7.26 -7.18
CA SER A 42 -23.13 -8.15 -8.32
C SER A 42 -23.96 -9.43 -8.12
N LYS A 43 -24.75 -9.80 -9.13
CA LYS A 43 -25.41 -11.12 -9.24
C LYS A 43 -24.36 -12.21 -9.54
N PHE A 44 -23.45 -12.46 -8.60
CA PHE A 44 -22.68 -13.70 -8.40
C PHE A 44 -22.13 -13.56 -6.98
N GLY A 45 -22.74 -14.27 -6.03
CA GLY A 45 -22.47 -14.12 -4.60
C GLY A 45 -21.03 -14.47 -4.23
N VAL A 46 -20.18 -13.45 -4.15
CA VAL A 46 -19.37 -13.05 -2.98
C VAL A 46 -19.07 -11.56 -3.18
N ILE A 47 -19.69 -10.68 -2.39
CA ILE A 47 -19.28 -9.27 -2.36
C ILE A 47 -17.97 -9.23 -1.58
N ASN A 48 -16.84 -9.42 -2.28
CA ASN A 48 -15.50 -9.14 -1.74
C ASN A 48 -15.35 -7.61 -1.64
N ASN A 49 -15.99 -6.99 -0.66
CA ASN A 49 -15.89 -5.55 -0.46
C ASN A 49 -14.58 -5.23 0.27
N ILE A 50 -13.53 -4.95 -0.50
CA ILE A 50 -12.31 -4.34 0.03
C ILE A 50 -12.62 -2.90 0.45
N ASP A 51 -12.18 -2.49 1.64
CA ASP A 51 -12.39 -1.12 2.11
C ASP A 51 -11.67 -0.13 1.16
N PRO A 52 -12.33 0.89 0.60
CA PRO A 52 -11.67 1.88 -0.23
C PRO A 52 -10.52 2.60 0.49
N TYR A 53 -10.61 2.84 1.81
CA TYR A 53 -9.51 3.42 2.56
C TYR A 53 -8.33 2.45 2.69
N TYR A 54 -8.58 1.14 2.77
CA TYR A 54 -7.50 0.14 2.72
C TYR A 54 -6.72 0.24 1.42
N ILE A 55 -7.37 0.45 0.27
CA ILE A 55 -6.68 0.64 -1.02
C ILE A 55 -5.77 1.87 -0.97
N SER A 56 -6.24 2.97 -0.39
CA SER A 56 -5.42 4.18 -0.20
C SER A 56 -4.24 3.95 0.75
N GLY A 57 -4.45 3.20 1.84
CA GLY A 57 -3.40 2.80 2.76
C GLY A 57 -2.33 1.92 2.11
N LEU A 58 -2.75 0.90 1.36
CA LEU A 58 -1.83 0.04 0.61
C LEU A 58 -1.12 0.82 -0.49
N THR A 59 -1.81 1.75 -1.15
CA THR A 59 -1.21 2.66 -2.14
C THR A 59 -0.16 3.59 -1.49
N GLN A 60 -0.39 4.02 -0.24
CA GLN A 60 0.55 4.83 0.50
C GLN A 60 1.89 4.10 0.68
N ALA A 61 1.84 2.80 1.01
CA ALA A 61 3.02 1.93 1.11
C ALA A 61 3.57 1.54 -0.28
N ASP A 62 2.83 0.72 -1.02
CA ASP A 62 3.30 -0.04 -2.18
C ASP A 62 2.81 0.49 -3.55
N GLY A 63 2.02 1.56 -3.54
CA GLY A 63 1.49 2.19 -4.76
C GLY A 63 2.41 3.26 -5.35
N SER A 64 2.19 3.60 -6.62
CA SER A 64 2.93 4.65 -7.33
C SER A 64 2.07 5.37 -8.36
N PHE A 65 2.14 6.70 -8.35
CA PHE A 65 1.67 7.55 -9.43
C PHE A 65 2.90 8.04 -10.21
N SER A 66 2.92 7.84 -11.53
CA SER A 66 4.07 8.23 -12.34
C SER A 66 3.69 8.52 -13.79
N CYS A 67 4.63 9.10 -14.53
CA CYS A 67 4.50 9.32 -15.96
C CYS A 67 5.78 8.88 -16.68
N GLY A 68 5.68 7.83 -17.47
CA GLY A 68 6.74 7.37 -18.37
C GLY A 68 6.96 8.37 -19.50
N THR A 69 8.20 8.49 -19.97
CA THR A 69 8.57 9.34 -21.12
C THR A 69 9.24 8.44 -22.14
N ILE A 70 8.63 8.29 -23.31
CA ILE A 70 9.15 7.45 -24.39
C ILE A 70 9.38 8.34 -25.61
N VAL A 71 10.62 8.41 -26.08
CA VAL A 71 10.91 9.11 -27.35
C VAL A 71 10.19 8.39 -28.48
N THR A 72 9.47 9.13 -29.32
CA THR A 72 8.74 8.55 -30.45
C THR A 72 9.71 7.92 -31.45
N SER A 73 9.25 6.94 -32.24
CA SER A 73 10.10 6.22 -33.20
C SER A 73 10.81 7.12 -34.22
N ASN A 74 10.23 8.29 -34.54
CA ASN A 74 10.84 9.28 -35.42
C ASN A 74 11.86 10.21 -34.72
N GLY A 75 12.09 10.06 -33.41
CA GLY A 75 13.03 10.87 -32.62
C GLY A 75 12.62 12.33 -32.38
N LYS A 76 11.47 12.78 -32.92
CA LYS A 76 11.08 14.20 -32.94
C LYS A 76 10.14 14.60 -31.81
N ASN A 77 9.70 13.65 -30.97
CA ASN A 77 8.76 13.94 -29.91
C ASN A 77 8.82 12.94 -28.75
N ILE A 78 8.02 13.20 -27.72
CA ILE A 78 7.93 12.38 -26.51
C ILE A 78 6.48 11.96 -26.30
N SER A 79 6.27 10.66 -26.13
CA SER A 79 5.03 10.09 -25.63
C SER A 79 5.07 10.02 -24.11
N PHE A 80 4.14 10.71 -23.47
CA PHE A 80 3.93 10.67 -22.03
C PHE A 80 2.94 9.56 -21.67
N LYS A 81 3.34 8.70 -20.73
CA LYS A 81 2.61 7.49 -20.30
C LYS A 81 2.26 7.61 -18.82
N PRO A 82 1.22 8.38 -18.45
CA PRO A 82 0.73 8.41 -17.08
C PRO A 82 0.29 7.00 -16.66
N LYS A 83 0.62 6.61 -15.43
CA LYS A 83 0.20 5.33 -14.86
C LYS A 83 -0.03 5.43 -13.36
N PHE A 84 -0.98 4.63 -12.90
CA PHE A 84 -1.12 4.22 -11.50
C PHE A 84 -0.73 2.75 -11.40
N GLU A 85 0.01 2.40 -10.35
CA GLU A 85 0.50 1.04 -10.14
C GLU A 85 0.52 0.69 -8.65
N ILE A 86 0.17 -0.56 -8.30
CA ILE A 86 0.47 -1.16 -6.99
C ILE A 86 1.29 -2.42 -7.25
N VAL A 87 2.40 -2.57 -6.54
CA VAL A 87 3.32 -3.72 -6.68
C VAL A 87 3.37 -4.46 -5.36
N VAL A 88 3.11 -5.77 -5.38
CA VAL A 88 3.22 -6.63 -4.19
C VAL A 88 4.09 -7.85 -4.51
N ASP A 89 4.54 -8.56 -3.47
CA ASP A 89 5.14 -9.89 -3.66
C ASP A 89 4.15 -10.81 -4.38
N PHE A 90 4.64 -11.68 -5.26
CA PHE A 90 3.82 -12.61 -6.03
C PHE A 90 2.93 -13.49 -5.14
N ASP A 91 3.39 -13.88 -3.94
CA ASP A 91 2.59 -14.66 -2.98
C ASP A 91 1.35 -13.88 -2.48
N SER A 92 1.36 -12.55 -2.64
CA SER A 92 0.26 -11.65 -2.28
C SER A 92 -0.62 -11.25 -3.47
N LYS A 93 -0.45 -11.82 -4.66
CA LYS A 93 -1.17 -11.46 -5.90
C LYS A 93 -2.70 -11.35 -5.72
N GLN A 94 -3.30 -12.18 -4.89
CA GLN A 94 -4.75 -12.18 -4.64
C GLN A 94 -5.29 -10.81 -4.16
N VAL A 95 -4.47 -10.01 -3.48
CA VAL A 95 -4.88 -8.63 -3.09
C VAL A 95 -5.09 -7.75 -4.32
N LEU A 96 -4.26 -7.90 -5.35
CA LEU A 96 -4.37 -7.14 -6.59
C LEU A 96 -5.61 -7.55 -7.38
N GLU A 97 -5.99 -8.83 -7.36
CA GLU A 97 -7.21 -9.32 -7.99
C GLU A 97 -8.46 -8.71 -7.34
N LYS A 98 -8.47 -8.57 -6.01
CA LYS A 98 -9.52 -7.85 -5.27
C LYS A 98 -9.56 -6.36 -5.65
N ILE A 99 -8.40 -5.70 -5.74
CA ILE A 99 -8.30 -4.29 -6.13
C ILE A 99 -8.76 -4.08 -7.59
N GLN A 100 -8.37 -4.96 -8.51
CA GLN A 100 -8.82 -4.93 -9.90
C GLN A 100 -10.33 -5.09 -10.00
N LEU A 101 -10.91 -6.03 -9.24
CA LEU A 101 -12.36 -6.21 -9.17
C LEU A 101 -13.06 -4.97 -8.61
N PHE A 102 -12.50 -4.36 -7.56
CA PHE A 102 -13.03 -3.13 -6.95
C PHE A 102 -13.06 -1.95 -7.95
N PHE A 103 -11.97 -1.72 -8.67
CA PHE A 103 -11.90 -0.63 -9.65
C PHE A 103 -12.65 -0.95 -10.95
N GLY A 104 -12.85 -2.23 -11.28
CA GLY A 104 -13.43 -2.66 -12.55
C GLY A 104 -12.56 -2.33 -13.76
N CYS A 105 -11.26 -2.03 -13.56
CA CYS A 105 -10.32 -1.61 -14.60
C CYS A 105 -8.88 -2.04 -14.27
N GLY A 106 -7.95 -1.74 -15.17
CA GLY A 106 -6.54 -2.09 -15.00
C GLY A 106 -6.20 -3.54 -15.34
N THR A 107 -4.90 -3.84 -15.34
CA THR A 107 -4.34 -5.15 -15.70
C THR A 107 -3.39 -5.62 -14.63
N ILE A 108 -3.39 -6.93 -14.34
CA ILE A 108 -2.41 -7.57 -13.46
C ILE A 108 -1.34 -8.23 -14.33
N THR A 109 -0.07 -8.00 -14.01
CA THR A 109 1.08 -8.61 -14.70
C THR A 109 2.07 -9.13 -13.68
N ASP A 110 2.53 -10.36 -13.88
CA ASP A 110 3.50 -11.00 -13.02
C ASP A 110 4.91 -10.81 -13.57
N ARG A 111 5.87 -10.54 -12.68
CA ARG A 111 7.29 -10.48 -12.97
C ARG A 111 7.99 -11.56 -12.16
N LEU A 112 8.24 -12.69 -12.82
CA LEU A 112 8.79 -13.88 -12.15
C LEU A 112 10.26 -13.69 -11.75
N ASN A 113 10.98 -12.79 -12.41
CA ASN A 113 12.39 -12.52 -12.14
C ASN A 113 12.63 -11.78 -10.82
N ASP A 114 11.72 -10.90 -10.41
CA ASP A 114 11.77 -10.20 -9.12
C ASP A 114 10.74 -10.73 -8.10
N HIS A 115 9.99 -11.77 -8.47
CA HIS A 115 8.95 -12.41 -7.65
C HIS A 115 7.85 -11.42 -7.22
N THR A 116 7.42 -10.56 -8.14
CA THR A 116 6.38 -9.56 -7.88
C THR A 116 5.19 -9.66 -8.82
N SER A 117 4.05 -9.16 -8.38
CA SER A 117 2.86 -8.94 -9.21
C SER A 117 2.51 -7.45 -9.20
N HIS A 118 2.07 -6.96 -10.36
CA HIS A 118 1.80 -5.55 -10.61
C HIS A 118 0.35 -5.34 -11.03
N PHE A 119 -0.41 -4.55 -10.30
CA PHE A 119 -1.67 -3.99 -10.77
C PHE A 119 -1.37 -2.65 -11.46
N ILE A 120 -1.74 -2.50 -12.72
CA ILE A 120 -1.38 -1.33 -13.54
C ILE A 120 -2.62 -0.75 -14.21
N VAL A 121 -2.82 0.56 -14.08
CA VAL A 121 -3.78 1.34 -14.86
C VAL A 121 -3.00 2.38 -15.67
N HIS A 122 -2.94 2.20 -16.99
CA HIS A 122 -2.30 3.14 -17.91
C HIS A 122 -3.29 3.80 -18.89
N ASN A 123 -4.52 3.32 -18.95
CA ASN A 123 -5.55 3.89 -19.82
C ASN A 123 -5.93 5.27 -19.26
N LYS A 124 -5.75 6.32 -20.07
CA LYS A 124 -5.98 7.70 -19.64
C LYS A 124 -7.43 7.95 -19.23
N GLU A 125 -8.39 7.30 -19.88
CA GLU A 125 -9.81 7.45 -19.53
C GLU A 125 -10.14 6.73 -18.22
N GLU A 126 -9.60 5.54 -17.99
CA GLU A 126 -9.75 4.84 -16.70
C GLU A 126 -9.07 5.62 -15.56
N LEU A 127 -7.89 6.18 -15.80
CA LEU A 127 -7.21 7.05 -14.85
C LEU A 127 -8.10 8.24 -14.47
N ARG A 128 -8.70 8.93 -15.45
CA ARG A 128 -9.55 10.11 -15.20
C ARG A 128 -10.90 9.79 -14.59
N SER A 129 -11.55 8.71 -15.02
CA SER A 129 -12.94 8.40 -14.65
C SER A 129 -13.07 7.46 -13.46
N ILE A 130 -12.00 6.75 -13.07
CA ILE A 130 -12.04 5.76 -11.98
C ILE A 130 -10.99 6.10 -10.92
N ILE A 131 -9.71 6.17 -11.30
CA ILE A 131 -8.61 6.32 -10.33
C ILE A 131 -8.60 7.70 -9.69
N VAL A 132 -8.74 8.77 -10.47
CA VAL A 132 -8.78 10.15 -9.95
C VAL A 132 -9.98 10.36 -9.00
N PRO A 133 -11.22 9.97 -9.33
CA PRO A 133 -12.35 10.08 -8.40
C PRO A 133 -12.14 9.31 -7.10
N HIS A 134 -11.55 8.10 -7.14
CA HIS A 134 -11.25 7.33 -5.94
C HIS A 134 -10.30 8.09 -5.01
N PHE A 135 -9.13 8.50 -5.49
CA PHE A 135 -8.13 9.17 -4.65
C PHE A 135 -8.46 10.63 -4.30
N LYS A 136 -9.47 11.23 -4.95
CA LYS A 136 -10.09 12.48 -4.46
C LYS A 136 -11.01 12.23 -3.26
N LYS A 137 -11.71 11.09 -3.23
CA LYS A 137 -12.63 10.72 -2.14
C LYS A 137 -11.93 10.02 -0.98
N TYR A 138 -10.92 9.22 -1.28
CA TYR A 138 -10.13 8.41 -0.34
C TYR A 138 -8.65 8.77 -0.53
N PRO A 139 -8.20 9.91 0.02
CA PRO A 139 -6.91 10.48 -0.34
C PRO A 139 -5.72 9.65 0.14
N VAL A 140 -4.63 9.76 -0.61
CA VAL A 140 -3.27 9.47 -0.15
C VAL A 140 -2.62 10.77 0.36
N PHE A 141 -1.46 10.68 1.00
CA PHE A 141 -0.87 11.80 1.72
C PHE A 141 0.60 12.04 1.36
N PHE A 142 1.09 13.23 1.71
CA PHE A 142 2.48 13.66 1.56
C PHE A 142 2.99 13.46 0.12
N ASN A 143 4.16 12.84 -0.06
CA ASN A 143 4.79 12.68 -1.37
C ASN A 143 3.91 11.91 -2.37
N LYS A 144 3.06 11.00 -1.87
CA LYS A 144 2.12 10.28 -2.73
C LYS A 144 1.02 11.20 -3.25
N LEU A 145 0.55 12.12 -2.41
CA LEU A 145 -0.41 13.18 -2.80
C LEU A 145 0.20 14.16 -3.80
N HIS A 146 1.47 14.53 -3.62
CA HIS A 146 2.21 15.34 -4.59
C HIS A 146 2.25 14.66 -5.97
N ALA A 147 2.66 13.40 -6.01
CA ALA A 147 2.69 12.61 -7.25
C ALA A 147 1.28 12.49 -7.87
N PHE A 148 0.24 12.26 -7.06
CA PHE A 148 -1.15 12.19 -7.51
C PHE A 148 -1.64 13.53 -8.12
N ASN A 149 -1.35 14.66 -7.47
CA ASN A 149 -1.73 15.98 -7.95
C ASN A 149 -1.04 16.31 -9.28
N LEU A 150 0.24 15.95 -9.44
CA LEU A 150 0.94 16.09 -10.71
C LEU A 150 0.37 15.16 -11.79
N LEU A 151 -0.07 13.95 -11.44
CA LEU A 151 -0.74 13.04 -12.38
C LEU A 151 -2.02 13.67 -12.94
N ILE A 152 -2.85 14.29 -12.10
CA ILE A 152 -4.09 14.97 -12.52
C ILE A 152 -3.76 16.06 -13.55
N LYS A 153 -2.82 16.96 -13.24
CA LYS A 153 -2.41 18.05 -14.15
C LYS A 153 -1.85 17.52 -15.47
N ILE A 154 -1.07 16.43 -15.43
CA ILE A 154 -0.59 15.76 -16.64
C ILE A 154 -1.77 15.23 -17.46
N LEU A 155 -2.77 14.59 -16.84
CA LEU A 155 -3.95 14.08 -17.54
C LEU A 155 -4.78 15.20 -18.16
N GLU A 156 -4.88 16.36 -17.52
CA GLU A 156 -5.55 17.55 -18.06
C GLU A 156 -4.85 18.05 -19.34
N LEU A 157 -3.53 18.27 -19.29
CA LEU A 157 -2.77 18.69 -20.49
C LEU A 157 -2.78 17.63 -21.60
N LEU A 158 -2.81 16.34 -21.25
CA LEU A 158 -2.92 15.25 -22.22
C LEU A 158 -4.31 15.10 -22.85
N ALA A 159 -5.33 15.83 -22.36
CA ALA A 159 -6.65 15.91 -22.99
C ALA A 159 -6.66 16.92 -24.15
N ALA A 160 -5.77 17.90 -24.14
CA ALA A 160 -5.63 18.88 -25.22
C ALA A 160 -5.11 18.23 -26.52
N ASN A 161 -5.44 18.89 -27.64
CA ASN A 161 -4.88 18.59 -28.95
C ASN A 161 -3.35 18.65 -28.91
N PHE A 162 -2.71 17.80 -29.71
CA PHE A 162 -1.27 17.65 -29.65
C PHE A 162 -0.49 18.93 -29.98
N LYS A 163 -1.00 19.73 -30.93
CA LYS A 163 -0.35 20.98 -31.39
C LYS A 163 -0.36 22.07 -30.31
N ASP A 164 -1.38 22.08 -29.46
CA ASP A 164 -1.61 23.10 -28.44
C ASP A 164 -1.14 22.64 -27.05
N ARG A 165 -0.58 21.43 -26.96
CA ARG A 165 -0.18 20.82 -25.71
C ARG A 165 1.18 21.33 -25.26
N ASP A 166 1.23 21.82 -24.02
CA ASP A 166 2.48 22.18 -23.34
C ASP A 166 3.25 20.93 -22.86
N ASN A 167 3.99 20.32 -23.79
CA ASN A 167 4.81 19.13 -23.51
C ASN A 167 5.99 19.42 -22.57
N ILE A 168 6.47 20.67 -22.49
CA ILE A 168 7.54 21.05 -21.57
C ILE A 168 7.03 21.04 -20.13
N SER A 169 5.83 21.58 -19.89
CA SER A 169 5.18 21.49 -18.59
C SER A 169 4.89 20.04 -18.20
N ILE A 170 4.44 19.19 -19.14
CA ILE A 170 4.24 17.76 -18.86
C ILE A 170 5.57 17.08 -18.49
N LEU A 171 6.64 17.34 -19.24
CA LEU A 171 7.97 16.81 -18.93
C LEU A 171 8.43 17.24 -17.53
N ARG A 172 8.33 18.54 -17.23
CA ARG A 172 8.67 19.11 -15.92
C ARG A 172 7.88 18.43 -14.80
N MET A 173 6.57 18.23 -14.96
CA MET A 173 5.76 17.52 -13.98
C MET A 173 6.18 16.05 -13.85
N ALA A 174 6.35 15.34 -14.97
CA ALA A 174 6.70 13.91 -14.99
C ALA A 174 8.03 13.62 -14.27
N VAL A 175 9.04 14.48 -14.42
CA VAL A 175 10.35 14.33 -13.74
C VAL A 175 10.33 14.81 -12.29
N SER A 176 9.23 15.43 -11.86
CA SER A 176 9.04 15.96 -10.50
C SER A 176 8.05 15.15 -9.66
N MET A 177 7.41 14.12 -10.23
CA MET A 177 6.42 13.29 -9.52
C MET A 177 7.02 12.52 -8.35
N ASN A 178 8.20 11.92 -8.56
CA ASN A 178 8.81 11.01 -7.60
C ASN A 178 10.27 11.42 -7.36
N ALA A 179 10.64 11.61 -6.08
CA ALA A 179 11.99 11.98 -5.69
C ALA A 179 13.04 10.92 -6.09
N ALA A 180 12.68 9.64 -6.02
CA ALA A 180 13.54 8.50 -6.40
C ALA A 180 13.60 8.25 -7.93
N SER A 181 13.52 9.30 -8.75
CA SER A 181 13.68 9.17 -10.20
C SER A 181 15.08 8.67 -10.54
N ARG A 182 15.16 7.63 -11.39
CA ARG A 182 16.43 7.09 -11.92
C ARG A 182 17.01 7.92 -13.07
N ARG A 183 16.28 8.91 -13.58
CA ARG A 183 16.76 9.76 -14.68
C ARG A 183 17.80 10.77 -14.19
N THR A 184 18.92 10.87 -14.89
CA THR A 184 19.97 11.87 -14.61
C THR A 184 19.57 13.26 -15.14
N GLU A 185 20.29 14.31 -14.73
CA GLU A 185 20.04 15.66 -15.25
C GLU A 185 20.28 15.74 -16.77
N GLU A 186 21.30 15.04 -17.27
CA GLU A 186 21.63 14.99 -18.70
C GLU A 186 20.51 14.35 -19.51
N GLN A 187 19.96 13.22 -19.03
CA GLN A 187 18.84 12.55 -19.67
C GLN A 187 17.57 13.42 -19.70
N ILE A 188 17.33 14.21 -18.64
CA ILE A 188 16.21 15.16 -18.62
C ILE A 188 16.44 16.27 -19.64
N GLN A 189 17.68 16.77 -19.76
CA GLN A 189 18.03 17.81 -20.72
C GLN A 189 17.94 17.33 -22.17
N GLU A 190 18.29 16.08 -22.45
CA GLU A 190 18.12 15.46 -23.78
C GLU A 190 16.64 15.41 -24.18
N LEU A 191 15.76 15.00 -23.26
CA LEU A 191 14.31 15.01 -23.48
C LEU A 191 13.78 16.44 -23.72
N ALA A 192 14.30 17.43 -23.00
CA ALA A 192 13.92 18.83 -23.19
C ALA A 192 14.33 19.35 -24.59
N LYS A 193 15.53 19.00 -25.06
CA LYS A 193 16.02 19.36 -26.40
C LYS A 193 15.16 18.76 -27.52
N ILE A 194 14.71 17.51 -27.38
CA ILE A 194 13.78 16.88 -28.35
C ILE A 194 12.49 17.70 -28.49
N LEU A 195 12.03 18.32 -27.40
CA LEU A 195 10.85 19.18 -27.37
C LEU A 195 11.17 20.64 -27.76
N GLY A 196 12.38 20.95 -28.25
CA GLY A 196 12.79 22.29 -28.65
C GLY A 196 13.13 23.22 -27.48
N TYR A 197 13.35 22.70 -26.28
CA TYR A 197 13.64 23.50 -25.08
C TYR A 197 15.09 23.35 -24.61
N ASN A 198 15.85 24.45 -24.71
CA ASN A 198 17.29 24.45 -24.44
C ASN A 198 17.67 24.91 -23.03
N LYS A 199 16.72 25.28 -22.18
CA LYS A 199 17.00 25.69 -20.79
C LYS A 199 16.93 24.49 -19.84
N LYS A 200 17.52 24.62 -18.65
CA LYS A 200 17.45 23.61 -17.59
C LYS A 200 16.01 23.42 -17.12
N ILE A 201 15.57 22.17 -16.96
CA ILE A 201 14.27 21.85 -16.36
C ILE A 201 14.38 21.90 -14.84
N ASN A 202 13.78 22.92 -14.23
CA ASN A 202 13.69 23.04 -12.78
C ASN A 202 12.58 22.15 -12.23
N LYS A 203 12.94 21.17 -11.41
CA LYS A 203 11.96 20.26 -10.77
C LYS A 203 11.00 21.05 -9.88
N ILE A 204 9.75 20.59 -9.85
CA ILE A 204 8.72 21.12 -8.94
C ILE A 204 9.02 20.54 -7.56
N PRO A 205 9.31 21.37 -6.54
CA PRO A 205 9.54 20.87 -5.19
C PRO A 205 8.27 20.25 -4.65
N ASP A 206 8.43 19.19 -3.87
CA ASP A 206 7.36 18.65 -3.03
C ASP A 206 7.21 19.59 -1.83
N THR A 207 6.25 20.51 -1.91
CA THR A 207 5.94 21.43 -0.80
C THR A 207 4.95 20.83 0.17
N ILE A 208 4.23 19.77 -0.22
CA ILE A 208 3.24 19.07 0.62
C ILE A 208 3.94 18.37 1.79
N SER A 209 5.19 17.93 1.60
CA SER A 209 6.01 17.42 2.70
C SER A 209 6.52 18.50 3.66
N ASN A 210 6.56 19.77 3.24
CA ASN A 210 7.20 20.88 3.96
C ASN A 210 6.21 21.85 4.60
N GLU A 211 4.89 21.59 4.54
CA GLU A 211 3.90 22.35 5.32
C GLU A 211 4.01 22.01 6.82
N SER A 212 5.10 22.51 7.40
CA SER A 212 5.20 22.90 8.80
C SER A 212 5.15 24.42 8.97
N SER A 213 5.03 25.22 7.89
CA SER A 213 4.95 26.69 8.02
C SER A 213 4.06 27.33 6.96
N SER A 214 2.94 27.86 7.44
CA SER A 214 2.27 29.09 7.01
C SER A 214 2.12 29.31 5.49
N THR A 215 1.00 28.88 4.91
CA THR A 215 0.01 29.73 4.21
C THR A 215 -0.95 28.86 3.38
N LEU A 216 -1.86 28.18 4.09
CA LEU A 216 -3.20 27.93 3.57
C LEU A 216 -4.18 28.49 4.58
N THR A 217 -4.89 29.53 4.15
CA THR A 217 -5.98 30.17 4.87
C THR A 217 -7.04 29.15 5.28
N ASN A 218 -7.39 29.18 6.57
CA ASN A 218 -8.39 28.39 7.31
C ASN A 218 -7.96 26.98 7.79
N SER A 219 -7.18 27.01 8.87
CA SER A 219 -7.13 26.11 10.04
C SER A 219 -7.26 24.60 9.84
N SER A 220 -6.20 23.95 9.36
CA SER A 220 -5.89 22.56 9.73
C SER A 220 -4.38 22.38 9.59
N THR A 221 -3.66 22.13 10.69
CA THR A 221 -2.24 21.81 10.64
C THR A 221 -2.03 20.46 9.94
N SER A 222 -0.81 20.15 9.47
CA SER A 222 -0.48 18.83 8.92
C SER A 222 -0.77 17.67 9.90
N LYS A 223 -0.85 17.97 11.20
CA LYS A 223 -1.33 17.03 12.23
C LYS A 223 -2.84 16.79 12.15
N ASP A 224 -3.64 17.81 11.88
CA ASP A 224 -5.10 17.71 11.78
C ASP A 224 -5.50 16.91 10.54
N ILE A 225 -4.87 17.18 9.39
CA ILE A 225 -5.07 16.41 8.15
C ILE A 225 -4.69 14.95 8.32
N ALA A 226 -3.57 14.67 9.00
CA ALA A 226 -3.13 13.31 9.28
C ALA A 226 -4.03 12.59 10.29
N LYS A 227 -4.64 13.33 11.22
CA LYS A 227 -5.56 12.79 12.22
C LYS A 227 -6.93 12.45 11.61
N GLU A 228 -7.48 13.34 10.78
CA GLU A 228 -8.76 13.12 10.09
C GLU A 228 -8.64 12.14 8.92
N GLY A 229 -7.47 12.08 8.28
CA GLY A 229 -7.22 11.23 7.12
C GLY A 229 -6.83 9.77 7.42
N MET A 230 -6.32 9.49 8.63
CA MET A 230 -5.93 8.13 9.04
C MET A 230 -7.16 7.38 9.58
N THR A 231 -7.94 6.80 8.68
CA THR A 231 -9.03 5.89 9.06
C THR A 231 -8.49 4.49 9.42
N PRO A 232 -9.26 3.66 10.14
CA PRO A 232 -8.85 2.28 10.43
C PRO A 232 -8.51 1.46 9.18
N GLY A 233 -9.31 1.57 8.12
CA GLY A 233 -9.02 0.93 6.83
C GLY A 233 -7.70 1.39 6.22
N PHE A 234 -7.43 2.70 6.23
CA PHE A 234 -6.17 3.26 5.72
C PHE A 234 -4.98 2.73 6.52
N LEU A 235 -5.06 2.74 7.85
CA LEU A 235 -3.98 2.22 8.68
C LEU A 235 -3.76 0.72 8.47
N ALA A 236 -4.82 -0.06 8.27
CA ALA A 236 -4.70 -1.48 7.94
C ALA A 236 -3.99 -1.69 6.59
N GLY A 237 -4.34 -0.93 5.55
CA GLY A 237 -3.65 -0.98 4.25
C GLY A 237 -2.18 -0.57 4.34
N LEU A 238 -1.88 0.46 5.14
CA LEU A 238 -0.50 0.90 5.39
C LEU A 238 0.31 -0.16 6.13
N ILE A 239 -0.26 -0.81 7.16
CA ILE A 239 0.37 -1.94 7.86
C ILE A 239 0.56 -3.13 6.91
N ASP A 240 -0.40 -3.35 6.00
CA ASP A 240 -0.32 -4.46 5.07
C ASP A 240 0.82 -4.32 4.05
N GLY A 241 1.16 -3.10 3.65
CA GLY A 241 2.36 -2.84 2.83
C GLY A 241 3.64 -2.67 3.65
N ASP A 242 3.69 -1.67 4.54
CA ASP A 242 4.92 -1.23 5.24
C ASP A 242 5.05 -1.75 6.69
N GLY A 243 4.06 -2.49 7.20
CA GLY A 243 4.09 -3.11 8.52
C GLY A 243 4.86 -4.44 8.58
N SER A 244 5.21 -4.87 9.79
CA SER A 244 5.89 -6.15 10.03
C SER A 244 5.53 -6.70 11.42
N PHE A 245 4.85 -7.85 11.42
CA PHE A 245 4.66 -8.69 12.60
C PHE A 245 5.88 -9.59 12.78
N ASN A 246 6.64 -9.37 13.84
CA ASN A 246 7.89 -10.09 14.05
C ASN A 246 8.04 -10.59 15.49
N ILE A 247 8.71 -11.73 15.61
CA ILE A 247 9.10 -12.33 16.89
C ILE A 247 10.60 -12.16 17.06
N THR A 248 10.97 -11.32 18.03
CA THR A 248 12.37 -11.01 18.38
C THR A 248 12.86 -11.98 19.45
N PHE A 249 14.05 -12.51 19.25
CA PHE A 249 14.76 -13.39 20.16
C PHE A 249 15.93 -12.64 20.79
N GLN A 250 15.87 -12.36 22.09
CA GLN A 250 16.89 -11.60 22.81
C GLN A 250 18.02 -12.51 23.33
N LYS A 251 19.20 -11.93 23.57
CA LYS A 251 20.39 -12.69 24.05
C LYS A 251 20.18 -13.38 25.39
N ASN A 252 19.32 -12.82 26.25
CA ASN A 252 18.95 -13.39 27.55
C ASN A 252 17.89 -14.50 27.45
N GLY A 253 17.52 -14.94 26.25
CA GLY A 253 16.50 -15.95 26.01
C GLY A 253 15.06 -15.42 25.99
N ASN A 254 14.85 -14.12 26.22
CA ASN A 254 13.51 -13.54 26.18
C ASN A 254 12.99 -13.46 24.73
N ILE A 255 11.74 -13.85 24.55
CA ILE A 255 11.02 -13.70 23.29
C ILE A 255 10.09 -12.49 23.38
N LYS A 256 10.11 -11.65 22.34
CA LYS A 256 9.27 -10.45 22.29
C LYS A 256 8.53 -10.35 20.96
N PRO A 257 7.18 -10.42 20.95
CA PRO A 257 6.41 -10.03 19.79
C PRO A 257 6.49 -8.50 19.59
N VAL A 258 6.69 -8.08 18.34
CA VAL A 258 6.77 -6.68 17.96
C VAL A 258 5.97 -6.46 16.67
N LEU A 259 5.11 -5.44 16.65
CA LEU A 259 4.63 -4.83 15.42
C LEU A 259 5.58 -3.67 15.08
N SER A 260 6.15 -3.67 13.88
CA SER A 260 6.90 -2.53 13.35
C SER A 260 6.16 -1.92 12.16
N ILE A 261 6.16 -0.60 12.01
CA ILE A 261 5.62 0.09 10.83
C ILE A 261 6.67 1.07 10.33
N CYS A 262 7.08 0.95 9.07
CA CYS A 262 7.98 1.90 8.42
C CYS A 262 7.19 3.14 7.99
N ILE A 263 7.70 4.32 8.34
CA ILE A 263 7.07 5.61 8.07
C ILE A 263 8.15 6.53 7.51
N GLY A 264 7.96 7.06 6.30
CA GLY A 264 8.87 8.05 5.72
C GLY A 264 8.94 9.32 6.58
N SER A 265 10.06 10.06 6.52
CA SER A 265 10.23 11.31 7.29
C SER A 265 9.06 12.30 7.17
N ASN A 266 8.48 12.39 5.99
CA ASN A 266 7.42 13.33 5.68
C ASN A 266 6.06 12.86 6.22
N ALA A 267 5.95 11.57 6.56
CA ALA A 267 4.75 10.95 7.11
C ALA A 267 4.77 10.85 8.65
N LEU A 268 5.72 11.52 9.31
CA LEU A 268 5.78 11.62 10.78
C LEU A 268 4.46 12.03 11.45
N PRO A 269 3.61 12.92 10.88
CA PRO A 269 2.31 13.24 11.47
C PRO A 269 1.41 12.02 11.67
N PHE A 270 1.55 10.96 10.87
CA PHE A 270 0.81 9.70 11.06
C PHE A 270 1.16 8.97 12.35
N ARG A 271 2.31 9.27 12.97
CA ARG A 271 2.65 8.68 14.27
C ARG A 271 1.56 8.95 15.31
N GLU A 272 1.07 10.18 15.38
CA GLU A 272 0.07 10.54 16.39
C GLU A 272 -1.25 9.82 16.10
N SER A 273 -1.62 9.72 14.82
CA SER A 273 -2.79 8.97 14.40
C SER A 273 -2.66 7.47 14.71
N CYS A 274 -1.48 6.86 14.54
CA CYS A 274 -1.24 5.46 14.90
C CYS A 274 -1.46 5.19 16.40
N LYS A 275 -1.10 6.14 17.28
CA LYS A 275 -1.29 5.97 18.73
C LYS A 275 -2.76 5.79 19.11
N ASN A 276 -3.65 6.54 18.46
CA ASN A 276 -5.09 6.47 18.73
C ASN A 276 -5.67 5.07 18.49
N TYR A 277 -5.06 4.28 17.59
CA TYR A 277 -5.56 2.96 17.22
C TYR A 277 -4.71 1.81 17.78
N LEU A 278 -3.40 2.03 18.00
CA LEU A 278 -2.45 0.97 18.33
C LEU A 278 -1.81 1.13 19.73
N GLY A 279 -2.19 2.17 20.47
CA GLY A 279 -1.69 2.48 21.81
C GLY A 279 -0.50 3.44 21.83
N ASP A 280 -0.29 4.08 22.98
CA ASP A 280 0.70 5.15 23.16
C ASP A 280 2.13 4.66 23.42
N SER A 281 2.35 3.36 23.64
CA SER A 281 3.68 2.86 24.02
C SER A 281 4.65 2.65 22.86
N GLY A 282 4.23 2.93 21.63
CA GLY A 282 5.05 2.79 20.43
C GLY A 282 6.33 3.63 20.50
N ALA A 283 7.48 2.96 20.41
CA ALA A 283 8.78 3.62 20.35
C ALA A 283 9.15 3.94 18.89
N LEU A 284 9.60 5.17 18.64
CA LEU A 284 10.01 5.61 17.30
C LEU A 284 11.53 5.51 17.17
N TYR A 285 11.98 4.80 16.14
CA TYR A 285 13.40 4.67 15.81
C TYR A 285 13.67 5.35 14.48
N LYS A 286 14.75 6.12 14.40
CA LYS A 286 15.21 6.69 13.12
C LYS A 286 16.30 5.81 12.52
N SER A 287 16.15 5.45 11.25
CA SER A 287 17.20 4.80 10.46
C SER A 287 17.33 5.53 9.13
N LYS A 288 18.44 6.23 8.94
CA LYS A 288 18.66 7.12 7.79
C LYS A 288 17.50 8.12 7.63
N SER A 289 16.76 8.04 6.53
CA SER A 289 15.60 8.88 6.20
C SER A 289 14.24 8.26 6.54
N ILE A 290 14.22 7.08 7.18
CA ILE A 290 13.01 6.33 7.52
C ILE A 290 12.85 6.31 9.04
N PHE A 291 11.62 6.48 9.51
CA PHE A 291 11.24 6.23 10.88
C PHE A 291 10.53 4.88 10.99
N ILE A 292 10.74 4.20 12.11
CA ILE A 292 10.15 2.89 12.38
C ILE A 292 9.41 3.00 13.71
N LEU A 293 8.09 2.94 13.68
CA LEU A 293 7.26 2.81 14.88
C LEU A 293 7.28 1.35 15.32
N LYS A 294 7.68 1.08 16.57
CA LYS A 294 7.70 -0.28 17.14
C LYS A 294 6.81 -0.38 18.37
N ILE A 295 5.83 -1.28 18.32
CA ILE A 295 4.90 -1.55 19.40
C ILE A 295 5.20 -2.96 19.91
N SER A 296 5.53 -3.05 21.21
CA SER A 296 6.03 -4.29 21.79
C SER A 296 5.67 -4.49 23.27
N LYS A 297 4.96 -3.52 23.88
CA LYS A 297 4.44 -3.71 25.24
C LYS A 297 3.21 -4.63 25.15
N PHE A 298 3.17 -5.65 25.99
CA PHE A 298 2.08 -6.63 26.00
C PHE A 298 0.71 -6.02 26.24
N ASN A 299 0.61 -5.03 27.13
CA ASN A 299 -0.63 -4.31 27.38
C ASN A 299 -1.20 -3.70 26.10
N ASP A 300 -0.37 -2.98 25.33
CA ASP A 300 -0.82 -2.35 24.10
C ASP A 300 -1.10 -3.36 22.99
N ILE A 301 -0.32 -4.44 22.92
CA ILE A 301 -0.58 -5.54 21.99
C ILE A 301 -1.99 -6.10 22.19
N PHE A 302 -2.37 -6.39 23.44
CA PHE A 302 -3.66 -7.02 23.75
C PHE A 302 -4.83 -6.05 23.78
N ASN A 303 -4.62 -4.80 24.21
CA ASN A 303 -5.70 -3.83 24.36
C ASN A 303 -5.97 -3.04 23.08
N TYR A 304 -4.98 -2.90 22.19
CA TYR A 304 -5.09 -2.06 20.99
C TYR A 304 -4.74 -2.83 19.72
N VAL A 305 -3.53 -3.37 19.60
CA VAL A 305 -3.03 -3.93 18.32
C VAL A 305 -3.85 -5.13 17.85
N ILE A 306 -4.04 -6.15 18.70
CA ILE A 306 -4.82 -7.34 18.33
C ILE A 306 -6.28 -6.97 18.00
N PRO A 307 -7.02 -6.25 18.88
CA PRO A 307 -8.38 -5.82 18.58
C PRO A 307 -8.50 -5.00 17.28
N PHE A 308 -7.54 -4.10 17.02
CA PHE A 308 -7.50 -3.31 15.81
C PHE A 308 -7.35 -4.19 14.57
N MET A 309 -6.38 -5.10 14.54
CA MET A 309 -6.10 -5.96 13.39
C MET A 309 -7.21 -7.00 13.16
N ASP A 310 -7.86 -7.47 14.22
CA ASP A 310 -9.03 -8.36 14.10
C ASP A 310 -10.23 -7.65 13.47
N SER A 311 -10.40 -6.36 13.78
CA SER A 311 -11.50 -5.54 13.25
C SER A 311 -11.21 -4.96 11.86
N ASN A 312 -9.94 -4.88 11.47
CA ASN A 312 -9.49 -4.29 10.21
C ASN A 312 -8.56 -5.27 9.47
N PRO A 313 -9.12 -6.28 8.78
CA PRO A 313 -8.35 -7.37 8.22
C PRO A 313 -7.45 -6.90 7.07
N ILE A 314 -6.22 -7.42 7.06
CA ILE A 314 -5.26 -7.27 5.97
C ILE A 314 -5.39 -8.42 4.96
N HIS A 315 -4.85 -8.23 3.75
CA HIS A 315 -5.13 -9.06 2.59
C HIS A 315 -3.90 -9.61 1.86
N THR A 316 -2.68 -9.17 2.17
CA THR A 316 -1.45 -9.79 1.65
C THR A 316 -1.08 -11.07 2.42
N GLU A 317 0.03 -11.73 2.04
CA GLU A 317 0.62 -12.84 2.81
C GLU A 317 0.88 -12.48 4.29
N LYS A 318 1.00 -11.18 4.59
CA LYS A 318 1.18 -10.65 5.94
C LYS A 318 0.02 -10.97 6.88
N LYS A 319 -1.17 -11.32 6.37
CA LYS A 319 -2.26 -11.88 7.18
C LYS A 319 -1.83 -13.17 7.89
N VAL A 320 -1.14 -14.06 7.19
CA VAL A 320 -0.60 -15.30 7.77
C VAL A 320 0.43 -14.98 8.84
N HIS A 321 1.27 -13.96 8.61
CA HIS A 321 2.24 -13.51 9.61
C HIS A 321 1.57 -12.95 10.86
N TYR A 322 0.52 -12.16 10.70
CA TYR A 322 -0.28 -11.66 11.81
C TYR A 322 -0.90 -12.81 12.63
N ASP A 323 -1.47 -13.81 11.97
CA ASP A 323 -2.11 -14.95 12.65
C ASP A 323 -1.12 -15.74 13.50
N ILE A 324 0.05 -16.05 12.95
CA ILE A 324 1.13 -16.74 13.68
C ILE A 324 1.64 -15.84 14.82
N TRP A 325 1.84 -14.56 14.56
CA TRP A 325 2.29 -13.60 15.57
C TRP A 325 1.29 -13.46 16.72
N LYS A 326 0.00 -13.45 16.42
CA LYS A 326 -1.09 -13.44 17.40
C LYS A 326 -1.09 -14.72 18.23
N GLU A 327 -0.94 -15.89 17.60
CA GLU A 327 -0.80 -17.17 18.32
C GLU A 327 0.36 -17.11 19.33
N VAL A 328 1.54 -16.65 18.89
CA VAL A 328 2.70 -16.49 19.78
C VAL A 328 2.39 -15.53 20.94
N CYS A 329 1.69 -14.42 20.70
CA CYS A 329 1.28 -13.52 21.78
C CYS A 329 0.44 -14.24 22.84
N PHE A 330 -0.53 -15.08 22.43
CA PHE A 330 -1.37 -15.84 23.34
C PHE A 330 -0.62 -16.95 24.09
N ILE A 331 0.32 -17.65 23.43
CA ILE A 331 1.19 -18.63 24.11
C ILE A 331 1.93 -17.94 25.27
N ILE A 332 2.55 -16.79 24.99
CA ILE A 332 3.31 -16.05 26.01
C ILE A 332 2.39 -15.56 27.13
N LYS A 333 1.23 -14.99 26.80
CA LYS A 333 0.27 -14.48 27.80
C LYS A 333 -0.21 -15.60 28.73
N ASN A 334 -0.68 -16.71 28.16
CA ASN A 334 -1.27 -17.79 28.93
C ASN A 334 -0.26 -18.43 29.88
N GLU A 335 0.97 -18.63 29.42
CA GLU A 335 2.03 -19.21 30.24
C GLU A 335 2.48 -18.26 31.36
N LEU A 336 2.72 -16.98 31.05
CA LEU A 336 3.08 -16.01 32.09
C LEU A 336 1.95 -15.80 33.12
N SER A 337 0.69 -15.81 32.70
CA SER A 337 -0.45 -15.76 33.61
C SER A 337 -0.53 -17.00 34.51
N SER A 338 -0.19 -18.19 34.00
CA SER A 338 -0.16 -19.42 34.81
C SER A 338 0.96 -19.42 35.87
N LEU A 339 2.08 -18.73 35.60
CA LEU A 339 3.23 -18.62 36.49
C LEU A 339 3.08 -17.52 37.56
N ALA A 340 2.30 -16.46 37.28
CA ALA A 340 2.09 -15.35 38.21
C ALA A 340 1.38 -15.76 39.52
N GLY A 341 0.72 -16.92 39.55
CA GLY A 341 0.12 -17.51 40.76
C GLY A 341 1.07 -18.40 41.58
N GLN A 342 2.30 -18.64 41.11
CA GLN A 342 3.28 -19.50 41.77
C GLN A 342 4.43 -18.65 42.31
N SER A 343 4.41 -18.40 43.62
CA SER A 343 5.48 -17.65 44.32
C SER A 343 6.82 -18.38 44.19
N GLY A 344 7.74 -17.85 43.40
CA GLY A 344 9.15 -18.29 43.33
C GLY A 344 9.64 -18.78 41.97
N THR A 345 8.77 -18.97 40.96
CA THR A 345 9.22 -19.31 39.60
C THR A 345 9.44 -18.04 38.79
N GLY A 346 10.68 -17.79 38.35
CA GLY A 346 10.99 -16.63 37.51
C GLY A 346 10.06 -16.55 36.28
N ASN A 347 9.71 -15.32 35.86
CA ASN A 347 8.89 -15.00 34.69
C ASN A 347 9.53 -15.51 33.38
N LYS A 348 9.57 -16.81 33.16
CA LYS A 348 10.29 -17.46 32.06
C LYS A 348 9.41 -18.55 31.46
N LEU A 349 9.28 -18.53 30.14
CA LEU A 349 8.52 -19.52 29.38
C LEU A 349 9.12 -20.92 29.57
N SER A 350 8.34 -21.98 29.47
CA SER A 350 8.85 -23.35 29.48
C SER A 350 9.65 -23.66 28.22
N LYS A 351 10.52 -24.67 28.31
CA LYS A 351 11.27 -25.20 27.17
C LYS A 351 10.33 -25.57 26.02
N THR A 352 9.22 -26.24 26.32
CA THR A 352 8.20 -26.66 25.35
C THR A 352 7.60 -25.47 24.60
N SER A 353 7.18 -24.44 25.32
CA SER A 353 6.64 -23.22 24.71
C SER A 353 7.68 -22.47 23.88
N LEU A 354 8.92 -22.38 24.36
CA LEU A 354 10.01 -21.75 23.60
C LEU A 354 10.25 -22.48 22.27
N LEU A 355 10.31 -23.81 22.28
CA LEU A 355 10.46 -24.61 21.06
C LEU A 355 9.29 -24.40 20.10
N LYS A 356 8.04 -24.41 20.61
CA LYS A 356 6.85 -24.12 19.81
C LYS A 356 6.91 -22.73 19.17
N ILE A 357 7.31 -21.70 19.93
CA ILE A 357 7.42 -20.34 19.42
C ILE A 357 8.53 -20.24 18.36
N VAL A 358 9.65 -20.94 18.53
CA VAL A 358 10.71 -21.01 17.52
C VAL A 358 10.18 -21.62 16.22
N ASP A 359 9.46 -22.74 16.29
CA ASP A 359 8.85 -23.37 15.12
C ASP A 359 7.93 -22.40 14.37
N LEU A 360 6.99 -21.78 15.08
CA LEU A 360 6.07 -20.79 14.54
C LEU A 360 6.82 -19.60 13.90
N ALA A 361 7.80 -19.04 14.61
CA ALA A 361 8.51 -17.83 14.19
C ALA A 361 9.47 -18.04 13.01
N TYR A 362 9.94 -19.27 12.77
CA TYR A 362 10.74 -19.61 11.58
C TYR A 362 9.85 -19.94 10.38
N ASN A 363 8.74 -20.66 10.60
CA ASN A 363 7.76 -20.95 9.55
C ASN A 363 7.13 -19.67 9.00
N MET A 364 6.84 -18.70 9.87
CA MET A 364 6.33 -17.38 9.51
C MET A 364 7.22 -16.62 8.52
N ASN A 365 8.55 -16.77 8.57
CA ASN A 365 9.49 -15.96 7.78
C ASN A 365 10.19 -16.77 6.68
N LYS A 366 9.47 -17.63 5.94
CA LYS A 366 10.02 -18.47 4.85
C LYS A 366 11.31 -19.20 5.32
N SER A 367 11.20 -19.97 6.42
CA SER A 367 12.31 -20.66 7.11
C SER A 367 13.31 -19.74 7.82
N GLY A 368 12.87 -18.59 8.31
CA GLY A 368 13.72 -17.64 9.03
C GLY A 368 14.66 -16.83 8.13
N LYS A 369 14.27 -16.59 6.87
CA LYS A 369 15.00 -15.70 5.95
C LYS A 369 15.34 -14.39 6.67
N ARG A 370 16.63 -14.03 6.68
CA ARG A 370 17.22 -12.85 7.38
C ARG A 370 17.38 -12.96 8.91
N ARG A 371 17.10 -14.10 9.54
CA ARG A 371 17.50 -14.34 10.94
C ARG A 371 19.00 -14.58 11.03
N LYS A 372 19.63 -14.12 12.11
CA LYS A 372 21.08 -14.29 12.35
C LYS A 372 21.48 -15.71 12.72
N LEU A 373 20.59 -16.42 13.42
CA LEU A 373 20.75 -17.82 13.80
C LEU A 373 19.80 -18.67 12.96
N THR A 374 20.23 -19.85 12.58
CA THR A 374 19.37 -20.90 12.04
C THR A 374 18.45 -21.44 13.13
N LYS A 375 17.39 -22.14 12.71
CA LYS A 375 16.44 -22.78 13.64
C LYS A 375 17.14 -23.74 14.60
N VAL A 376 18.04 -24.56 14.07
CA VAL A 376 18.82 -25.54 14.83
C VAL A 376 19.73 -24.87 15.85
N GLU A 377 20.45 -23.82 15.46
CA GLU A 377 21.30 -23.07 16.40
C GLU A 377 20.50 -22.46 17.55
N TYR A 378 19.29 -21.97 17.27
CA TYR A 378 18.43 -21.42 18.32
C TYR A 378 17.88 -22.49 19.25
N ILE A 379 17.46 -23.64 18.71
CA ILE A 379 17.05 -24.81 19.51
C ILE A 379 18.20 -25.27 20.41
N ASN A 380 19.42 -25.34 19.88
CA ASN A 380 20.61 -25.70 20.66
C ASN A 380 20.89 -24.69 21.79
N LEU A 381 20.65 -23.40 21.56
CA LEU A 381 20.79 -22.37 22.60
C LEU A 381 19.76 -22.56 23.71
N ILE A 382 18.50 -22.84 23.37
CA ILE A 382 17.44 -23.14 24.35
C ILE A 382 17.83 -24.37 25.18
N ASN A 383 18.31 -25.43 24.53
CA ASN A 383 18.73 -26.68 25.18
C ASN A 383 19.94 -26.51 26.11
N LYS A 384 20.76 -25.46 25.95
CA LYS A 384 21.86 -25.13 26.87
C LYS A 384 21.40 -24.34 28.09
N ILE A 385 20.28 -23.64 27.98
CA ILE A 385 19.73 -22.78 29.03
C ILE A 385 18.74 -23.55 29.94
N TYR A 386 18.13 -24.62 29.42
CA TYR A 386 17.19 -25.53 30.10
C TYR A 386 17.67 -26.96 30.01
#